data_AF-A0A387AUX0-F1
#
_entry.id   AF-A0A387AUX0-F1
#
_cell.length_a   1.000
_cell.length_b   1.000
_cell.length_c   1.000
_cell.angle_alpha   90.00
_cell.angle_beta   90.00
_cell.angle_gamma   90.00
#
_symmetry.space_group_name_H-M   'P 1'
#
loop_
_entity.id
_entity.type
_entity.pdbx_description
1 polymer ?
#
loop_
_entity_poly.entity_id
_entity_poly.type
_entity_poly.pdbx_seq_one_letter_code
_entity_poly.pdbx_strand_id
1 'polypeptide(L)'
;MRNLHKVITASAVAALGLALMATSVHVSANDDKSYDANTVTDTDKVEAHDAQGNPQGKATNNDANPADDRAQQEFWINSWDRSSKPIPQTTTDNALHVDSNTKLEKMDNTVPKMNAVWKDYTHDADGNNSYDSTNNVNTPAVNFKTKWMLPRGFNVDKSEHGNYQGMVMANNSIYMVESLGTGANQGAIIRFDMNALKNMGLDKSANQQLLVRAFRHFSTYTKAGQKRTLHFVNYLNKSDAVSAKVNRTKGRVRTQKRHVTNAHKRVRASLRRYRKVARQLRHAKRHARKVALRSRKRVLLRKYRATKKRQGRLIRRYHARIRKINKLLKKQTRQLRKLNKGKQLYRAYYELSKSITATPLINIGHGQTLAYNPKNQHLYLAQDNQLTKVDNNYYNQVTEIDPQTMQPVHQYRFKLMNNNSNMALHTLTFDNDGNAYFGVHAGPKDVKDNVYTLYTGNFSDSNVSFRPVKQMINWPGSYNQYLTYNRTNNRIYMISNDMIISVPADRLRDGNLSNDDVHYLTYNTNREFESLAFDDQGYGYLLTLWKSELLHSNVPMD
;
A
#
# COMPACT_ATOMS: atom_id res chain seq x y z
N MET A 1 -20.96 0.04 28.65
CA MET A 1 -20.46 -1.34 28.40
C MET A 1 -21.01 -1.91 27.08
N ARG A 2 -21.01 -1.14 25.97
CA ARG A 2 -21.45 -1.64 24.64
C ARG A 2 -20.40 -1.51 23.50
N ASN A 3 -19.24 -0.89 23.74
CA ASN A 3 -18.24 -0.63 22.68
C ASN A 3 -16.98 -1.52 22.71
N LEU A 4 -16.94 -2.58 23.52
CA LEU A 4 -15.73 -3.43 23.64
C LEU A 4 -15.86 -4.80 22.93
N HIS A 5 -17.06 -5.19 22.48
CA HIS A 5 -17.25 -6.42 21.71
C HIS A 5 -16.99 -6.24 20.20
N LYS A 6 -17.15 -5.03 19.64
CA LYS A 6 -16.91 -4.79 18.19
C LYS A 6 -15.43 -4.82 17.77
N VAL A 7 -14.50 -4.54 18.69
CA VAL A 7 -13.04 -4.51 18.41
C VAL A 7 -12.41 -5.91 18.45
N ILE A 8 -13.04 -6.84 19.18
CA ILE A 8 -12.52 -8.20 19.42
C ILE A 8 -12.81 -9.12 18.22
N THR A 9 -13.93 -8.93 17.53
CA THR A 9 -14.25 -9.66 16.29
C THR A 9 -13.47 -9.13 15.09
N ALA A 10 -13.30 -7.81 14.95
CA ALA A 10 -12.61 -7.20 13.81
C ALA A 10 -11.13 -7.60 13.69
N SER A 11 -10.42 -7.79 14.81
CA SER A 11 -8.99 -8.13 14.80
C SER A 11 -8.72 -9.60 14.43
N ALA A 12 -9.62 -10.50 14.81
CA ALA A 12 -9.59 -11.90 14.37
C ALA A 12 -10.05 -12.03 12.92
N VAL A 13 -11.04 -11.23 12.49
CA VAL A 13 -11.53 -11.13 11.10
C VAL A 13 -10.48 -10.51 10.16
N ALA A 14 -9.62 -9.60 10.60
CA ALA A 14 -8.52 -9.08 9.78
C ALA A 14 -7.38 -10.10 9.59
N ALA A 15 -7.03 -10.85 10.64
CA ALA A 15 -6.08 -11.97 10.56
C ALA A 15 -6.65 -13.18 9.79
N LEU A 16 -7.96 -13.43 9.91
CA LEU A 16 -8.72 -14.33 9.05
C LEU A 16 -8.86 -13.75 7.64
N GLY A 17 -8.86 -12.43 7.46
CA GLY A 17 -8.97 -11.75 6.16
C GLY A 17 -7.79 -12.08 5.27
N LEU A 18 -6.56 -11.95 5.77
CA LEU A 18 -5.36 -12.43 5.07
C LEU A 18 -5.34 -13.96 4.87
N ALA A 19 -6.01 -14.72 5.74
CA ALA A 19 -6.13 -16.18 5.59
C ALA A 19 -7.30 -16.60 4.65
N LEU A 20 -8.33 -15.77 4.50
CA LEU A 20 -9.54 -15.96 3.69
C LEU A 20 -9.34 -15.46 2.27
N MET A 21 -8.47 -14.46 2.06
CA MET A 21 -8.01 -14.06 0.72
C MET A 21 -7.43 -15.27 -0.05
N ALA A 22 -6.90 -16.26 0.66
CA ALA A 22 -6.39 -17.51 0.09
C ALA A 22 -7.43 -18.66 -0.02
N THR A 23 -8.72 -18.45 0.28
CA THR A 23 -9.74 -19.54 0.34
C THR A 23 -10.86 -19.46 -0.70
N SER A 24 -10.85 -18.47 -1.60
CA SER A 24 -11.85 -18.42 -2.69
C SER A 24 -11.53 -19.33 -3.89
N VAL A 25 -10.46 -20.13 -3.84
CA VAL A 25 -10.17 -21.14 -4.86
C VAL A 25 -10.69 -22.50 -4.38
N HIS A 26 -11.90 -22.85 -4.80
CA HIS A 26 -12.32 -24.26 -4.88
C HIS A 26 -11.56 -24.89 -6.05
N VAL A 27 -10.59 -25.77 -5.74
CA VAL A 27 -10.21 -26.82 -6.69
C VAL A 27 -10.46 -28.15 -6.01
N SER A 28 -11.33 -28.92 -6.66
CA SER A 28 -11.66 -30.29 -6.35
C SER A 28 -10.41 -31.11 -6.07
N ALA A 29 -10.46 -31.90 -4.99
CA ALA A 29 -9.50 -32.96 -4.75
C ALA A 29 -9.42 -33.90 -5.96
N ASN A 30 -8.20 -34.23 -6.37
CA ASN A 30 -7.85 -35.57 -6.83
C ASN A 30 -6.34 -35.80 -6.63
N ASP A 31 -6.08 -36.73 -5.71
CA ASP A 31 -4.95 -37.61 -5.45
C ASP A 31 -3.53 -37.32 -6.01
N ASP A 32 -2.63 -37.12 -5.03
CA ASP A 32 -1.31 -37.74 -4.83
C ASP A 32 -0.61 -38.38 -6.05
N LYS A 33 0.50 -37.74 -6.47
CA LYS A 33 1.81 -38.43 -6.54
C LYS A 33 2.92 -37.53 -6.00
N SER A 34 3.65 -38.08 -5.03
CA SER A 34 4.87 -37.54 -4.44
C SER A 34 5.93 -37.28 -5.51
N TYR A 35 6.54 -36.09 -5.50
CA TYR A 35 7.84 -35.90 -6.14
C TYR A 35 8.83 -35.25 -5.18
N ASP A 36 9.96 -35.93 -5.08
CA ASP A 36 11.10 -35.64 -4.22
C ASP A 36 11.72 -34.29 -4.55
N ALA A 37 12.19 -33.61 -3.50
CA ALA A 37 13.01 -32.44 -3.61
C ALA A 37 14.42 -32.85 -4.05
N ASN A 38 14.72 -32.77 -5.35
CA ASN A 38 16.04 -32.39 -5.87
C ASN A 38 15.99 -32.30 -7.40
N THR A 39 16.75 -31.33 -7.92
CA THR A 39 17.11 -31.11 -9.33
C THR A 39 15.95 -30.88 -10.32
N VAL A 40 15.66 -29.60 -10.58
CA VAL A 40 15.20 -29.16 -11.90
C VAL A 40 16.02 -27.92 -12.27
N THR A 41 16.99 -28.12 -13.16
CA THR A 41 17.56 -27.05 -13.97
C THR A 41 16.51 -26.71 -15.02
N ASP A 42 15.79 -25.62 -14.82
CA ASP A 42 14.73 -25.20 -15.73
C ASP A 42 15.31 -24.24 -16.76
N THR A 43 15.59 -24.77 -17.95
CA THR A 43 16.02 -24.03 -19.14
C THR A 43 14.82 -23.82 -20.05
N ASP A 44 13.78 -23.15 -19.56
CA ASP A 44 12.64 -22.79 -20.39
C ASP A 44 12.65 -21.29 -20.65
N LYS A 45 13.11 -20.97 -21.88
CA LYS A 45 12.96 -19.66 -22.52
C LYS A 45 11.46 -19.42 -22.72
N VAL A 46 10.88 -18.51 -21.95
CA VAL A 46 9.50 -18.03 -22.17
C VAL A 46 9.53 -16.52 -22.29
N GLU A 47 8.88 -16.05 -23.34
CA GLU A 47 9.10 -14.80 -24.04
C GLU A 47 8.46 -13.60 -23.33
N ALA A 48 9.22 -12.53 -23.09
CA ALA A 48 8.60 -11.20 -22.94
C ALA A 48 8.06 -10.81 -24.33
N HIS A 49 6.79 -10.49 -24.46
CA HIS A 49 6.19 -10.23 -25.76
C HIS A 49 5.91 -8.74 -25.94
N ASP A 50 6.70 -8.12 -26.79
CA ASP A 50 6.46 -6.81 -27.35
C ASP A 50 5.49 -6.91 -28.54
N ALA A 51 4.52 -6.00 -28.54
CA ALA A 51 3.72 -5.67 -29.70
C ALA A 51 4.59 -5.03 -30.80
N GLN A 52 5.31 -5.86 -31.57
CA GLN A 52 5.71 -5.67 -32.97
C GLN A 52 6.72 -6.75 -33.39
N GLY A 53 6.22 -7.95 -33.62
CA GLY A 53 6.94 -9.00 -34.32
C GLY A 53 5.94 -9.93 -34.97
N ASN A 54 5.86 -9.91 -36.31
CA ASN A 54 4.95 -10.73 -37.12
C ASN A 54 5.25 -12.22 -36.92
N PRO A 55 4.34 -13.05 -36.37
CA PRO A 55 4.49 -14.49 -36.40
C PRO A 55 3.53 -15.06 -37.45
N GLN A 56 4.06 -15.36 -38.63
CA GLN A 56 3.42 -16.33 -39.52
C GLN A 56 3.56 -17.73 -38.88
N GLY A 57 2.58 -18.08 -38.04
CA GLY A 57 2.37 -19.43 -37.52
C GLY A 57 0.89 -19.75 -37.62
N LYS A 58 0.49 -20.48 -38.66
CA LYS A 58 -0.90 -20.94 -38.86
C LYS A 58 -1.34 -21.82 -37.69
N ALA A 59 -2.32 -21.36 -36.93
CA ALA A 59 -3.25 -22.24 -36.21
C ALA A 59 -4.63 -22.05 -36.84
N THR A 60 -5.02 -23.01 -37.67
CA THR A 60 -6.39 -23.15 -38.17
C THR A 60 -7.28 -23.64 -37.03
N ASN A 61 -8.39 -22.96 -36.77
CA ASN A 61 -9.69 -23.61 -36.60
C ASN A 61 -10.80 -22.56 -36.72
N ASN A 62 -11.74 -22.87 -37.61
CA ASN A 62 -12.96 -22.13 -37.91
C ASN A 62 -14.00 -22.34 -36.79
N ASP A 63 -15.02 -21.48 -36.87
CA ASP A 63 -16.31 -21.52 -36.16
C ASP A 63 -16.39 -20.72 -34.84
N ALA A 64 -16.36 -19.39 -34.96
CA ALA A 64 -16.82 -18.48 -33.92
C ALA A 64 -18.27 -18.04 -34.18
N ASN A 65 -19.17 -18.40 -33.27
CA ASN A 65 -20.54 -17.89 -33.21
C ASN A 65 -20.52 -16.48 -32.58
N PRO A 66 -21.07 -15.42 -33.21
CA PRO A 66 -20.98 -14.04 -32.69
C PRO A 66 -21.61 -13.81 -31.31
N ALA A 67 -22.40 -14.76 -30.80
CA ALA A 67 -22.98 -14.73 -29.47
C ALA A 67 -22.01 -15.15 -28.34
N ASP A 68 -20.97 -15.94 -28.66
CA ASP A 68 -20.00 -16.43 -27.65
C ASP A 68 -18.98 -15.37 -27.22
N ASP A 69 -18.59 -14.46 -28.12
CA ASP A 69 -17.64 -13.38 -27.79
C ASP A 69 -18.23 -12.36 -26.79
N ARG A 70 -19.55 -12.15 -26.81
CA ARG A 70 -20.23 -11.34 -25.77
C ARG A 70 -20.33 -12.09 -24.43
N ALA A 71 -20.53 -13.41 -24.46
CA ALA A 71 -20.62 -14.23 -23.26
C ALA A 71 -19.27 -14.40 -22.54
N GLN A 72 -18.14 -14.39 -23.26
CA GLN A 72 -16.81 -14.41 -22.65
C GLN A 72 -16.42 -13.07 -21.99
N GLN A 73 -16.99 -11.95 -22.44
CA GLN A 73 -16.84 -10.65 -21.77
C GLN A 73 -17.67 -10.56 -20.47
N GLU A 74 -18.76 -11.32 -20.36
CA GLU A 74 -19.69 -11.28 -19.22
C GLU A 74 -19.40 -12.32 -18.11
N PHE A 75 -18.54 -13.31 -18.35
CA PHE A 75 -18.28 -14.39 -17.38
C PHE A 75 -17.47 -13.94 -16.14
N TRP A 76 -16.75 -12.81 -16.20
CA TRP A 76 -15.79 -12.37 -15.17
C TRP A 76 -16.15 -11.06 -14.45
N ILE A 77 -17.43 -10.73 -14.39
CA ILE A 77 -17.94 -9.68 -13.49
C ILE A 77 -17.81 -10.17 -12.03
N ASN A 78 -16.60 -10.04 -11.46
CA ASN A 78 -16.23 -10.64 -10.18
C ASN A 78 -16.14 -9.62 -9.03
N SER A 79 -16.90 -9.95 -7.98
CA SER A 79 -17.06 -9.30 -6.66
C SER A 79 -17.76 -7.93 -6.60
N TRP A 80 -17.41 -6.95 -7.44
CA TRP A 80 -17.91 -5.58 -7.26
C TRP A 80 -19.32 -5.35 -7.82
N ASP A 81 -19.65 -5.97 -8.95
CA ASP A 81 -20.96 -5.81 -9.60
C ASP A 81 -22.05 -6.76 -9.05
N ARG A 82 -21.68 -7.68 -8.16
CA ARG A 82 -22.66 -8.49 -7.39
C ARG A 82 -23.28 -7.72 -6.23
N SER A 83 -22.92 -6.44 -6.09
CA SER A 83 -23.51 -5.48 -5.16
C SER A 83 -24.98 -5.22 -5.50
N SER A 84 -25.82 -5.03 -4.47
CA SER A 84 -27.22 -4.56 -4.63
C SER A 84 -27.36 -3.17 -5.29
N LYS A 85 -26.23 -2.51 -5.58
CA LYS A 85 -26.12 -1.25 -6.31
C LYS A 85 -25.05 -1.41 -7.40
N PRO A 86 -25.41 -1.40 -8.69
CA PRO A 86 -24.44 -1.48 -9.77
C PRO A 86 -23.51 -0.26 -9.74
N ILE A 87 -22.28 -0.43 -10.21
CA ILE A 87 -21.32 0.66 -10.33
C ILE A 87 -21.85 1.63 -11.41
N PRO A 88 -21.91 2.94 -11.15
CA PRO A 88 -22.22 3.92 -12.21
C PRO A 88 -21.25 3.79 -13.39
N GLN A 89 -21.78 3.89 -14.61
CA GLN A 89 -21.01 3.70 -15.85
C GLN A 89 -21.15 4.87 -16.82
N THR A 90 -20.05 5.23 -17.48
CA THR A 90 -20.00 6.14 -18.63
C THR A 90 -19.45 5.39 -19.82
N THR A 91 -20.16 5.40 -20.95
CA THR A 91 -19.67 4.82 -22.20
C THR A 91 -19.48 5.91 -23.26
N THR A 92 -18.32 5.91 -23.92
CA THR A 92 -18.00 6.81 -25.02
C THR A 92 -17.62 6.02 -26.27
N ASP A 93 -18.37 6.17 -27.35
CA ASP A 93 -18.15 5.41 -28.59
C ASP A 93 -16.78 5.68 -29.23
N ASN A 94 -16.31 6.93 -29.21
CA ASN A 94 -14.93 7.27 -29.54
C ASN A 94 -14.48 8.46 -28.69
N ALA A 95 -13.55 8.21 -27.77
CA ALA A 95 -12.99 9.25 -26.92
C ALA A 95 -11.83 9.99 -27.60
N LEU A 96 -11.26 9.47 -28.68
CA LEU A 96 -10.11 10.09 -29.34
C LEU A 96 -10.54 11.08 -30.42
N HIS A 97 -10.15 12.34 -30.26
CA HIS A 97 -10.33 13.40 -31.23
C HIS A 97 -8.99 13.81 -31.82
N VAL A 98 -8.79 13.53 -33.11
CA VAL A 98 -7.63 13.96 -33.88
C VAL A 98 -8.11 15.02 -34.87
N ASP A 99 -7.71 16.28 -34.68
CA ASP A 99 -7.96 17.34 -35.66
C ASP A 99 -7.05 17.08 -36.87
N SER A 100 -7.60 17.09 -38.08
CA SER A 100 -6.88 16.86 -39.33
C SER A 100 -5.74 17.86 -39.57
N ASN A 101 -5.75 18.99 -38.87
CA ASN A 101 -4.68 20.00 -38.90
C ASN A 101 -3.62 19.80 -37.80
N THR A 102 -3.78 18.81 -36.92
CA THR A 102 -2.78 18.53 -35.87
C THR A 102 -1.57 17.85 -36.50
N LYS A 103 -0.55 18.64 -36.84
CA LYS A 103 0.75 18.15 -37.22
C LYS A 103 1.53 17.74 -35.97
N LEU A 104 1.90 16.47 -35.88
CA LEU A 104 2.77 15.97 -34.82
C LEU A 104 4.23 16.26 -35.17
N GLU A 105 4.99 16.72 -34.19
CA GLU A 105 6.37 17.15 -34.34
C GLU A 105 7.27 16.32 -33.43
N LYS A 106 8.30 15.70 -34.01
CA LYS A 106 9.32 14.96 -33.25
C LYS A 106 10.25 15.96 -32.57
N MET A 107 10.54 15.75 -31.28
CA MET A 107 11.53 16.55 -30.56
C MET A 107 12.92 16.42 -31.22
N ASP A 108 13.63 17.55 -31.34
CA ASP A 108 14.98 17.63 -31.93
C ASP A 108 16.06 17.67 -30.82
N ASN A 109 15.84 16.91 -29.75
CA ASN A 109 16.74 16.85 -28.60
C ASN A 109 17.70 15.66 -28.72
N THR A 110 18.88 15.79 -28.12
CA THR A 110 19.87 14.70 -28.13
C THR A 110 19.46 13.57 -27.20
N VAL A 111 19.51 12.35 -27.70
CA VAL A 111 19.20 11.13 -26.96
C VAL A 111 20.49 10.53 -26.40
N PRO A 112 20.52 10.06 -25.14
CA PRO A 112 21.72 9.42 -24.58
C PRO A 112 22.08 8.12 -25.30
N LYS A 113 23.38 7.79 -25.32
CA LYS A 113 23.85 6.48 -25.79
C LYS A 113 23.53 5.42 -24.75
N MET A 114 22.78 4.39 -25.13
CA MET A 114 22.42 3.28 -24.26
C MET A 114 22.17 2.00 -25.06
N ASN A 115 22.22 0.86 -24.37
CA ASN A 115 21.80 -0.43 -24.90
C ASN A 115 20.47 -0.80 -24.24
N ALA A 116 19.41 -0.94 -25.04
CA ALA A 116 18.13 -1.40 -24.56
C ALA A 116 18.24 -2.84 -24.05
N VAL A 117 17.60 -3.13 -22.92
CA VAL A 117 17.65 -4.44 -22.26
C VAL A 117 16.38 -5.21 -22.60
N TRP A 118 16.57 -6.36 -23.25
CA TRP A 118 15.49 -7.23 -23.70
C TRP A 118 15.64 -8.60 -23.03
N LYS A 119 14.62 -9.07 -22.31
CA LYS A 119 14.40 -10.47 -21.86
C LYS A 119 15.45 -11.13 -20.94
N ASP A 120 16.65 -10.58 -20.75
CA ASP A 120 17.72 -11.16 -19.94
C ASP A 120 17.69 -10.68 -18.47
N TYR A 121 16.63 -11.04 -17.74
CA TYR A 121 16.43 -10.58 -16.36
C TYR A 121 17.04 -11.51 -15.32
N THR A 122 17.50 -10.93 -14.20
CA THR A 122 17.98 -11.71 -13.06
C THR A 122 16.80 -12.27 -12.26
N HIS A 123 16.65 -13.60 -12.25
CA HIS A 123 15.69 -14.28 -11.38
C HIS A 123 16.26 -14.44 -9.96
N ASP A 124 15.51 -14.04 -8.93
CA ASP A 124 15.82 -14.34 -7.52
C ASP A 124 14.58 -14.91 -6.84
N ALA A 125 14.43 -16.23 -6.95
CA ALA A 125 13.28 -16.95 -6.43
C ALA A 125 13.25 -17.01 -4.89
N ASP A 126 14.39 -16.80 -4.22
CA ASP A 126 14.57 -17.08 -2.79
C ASP A 126 14.76 -15.84 -1.92
N GLY A 127 14.95 -14.65 -2.52
CA GLY A 127 15.15 -13.40 -1.79
C GLY A 127 16.43 -13.40 -0.95
N ASN A 128 17.38 -14.28 -1.28
CA ASN A 128 18.61 -14.50 -0.51
C ASN A 128 19.77 -13.61 -0.97
N ASN A 129 19.67 -12.93 -2.11
CA ASN A 129 20.72 -12.06 -2.61
C ASN A 129 20.49 -10.59 -2.19
N SER A 130 21.52 -9.97 -1.60
CA SER A 130 21.60 -8.51 -1.40
C SER A 130 22.13 -7.86 -2.67
N TYR A 131 21.26 -7.24 -3.47
CA TYR A 131 21.71 -6.31 -4.51
C TYR A 131 21.41 -4.89 -4.03
N ASP A 132 22.47 -4.10 -3.83
CA ASP A 132 22.46 -2.87 -3.02
C ASP A 132 21.99 -1.59 -3.74
N SER A 133 21.87 -1.59 -5.07
CA SER A 133 21.47 -0.41 -5.84
C SER A 133 21.27 -0.69 -7.34
N THR A 134 20.43 0.10 -7.99
CA THR A 134 20.44 0.33 -9.45
C THR A 134 21.02 1.72 -9.68
N ASN A 135 22.16 1.78 -10.37
CA ASN A 135 22.87 3.05 -10.60
C ASN A 135 22.61 3.57 -12.01
N ASN A 136 22.38 4.87 -12.13
CA ASN A 136 22.31 5.56 -13.40
C ASN A 136 23.68 5.57 -14.07
N VAL A 137 23.70 5.37 -15.39
CA VAL A 137 24.95 5.25 -16.18
C VAL A 137 25.35 6.52 -16.93
N ASN A 138 24.43 7.47 -17.12
CA ASN A 138 24.72 8.73 -17.80
C ASN A 138 25.20 9.80 -16.82
N THR A 139 24.55 9.92 -15.66
CA THR A 139 24.97 10.83 -14.59
C THR A 139 24.61 10.27 -13.21
N PRO A 140 25.44 10.44 -12.18
CA PRO A 140 25.17 9.91 -10.84
C PRO A 140 24.05 10.64 -10.05
N ALA A 141 23.10 11.30 -10.73
CA ALA A 141 22.10 12.15 -10.08
C ALA A 141 21.01 11.33 -9.36
N VAL A 142 20.41 10.34 -10.01
CA VAL A 142 19.30 9.55 -9.46
C VAL A 142 19.67 8.07 -9.49
N ASN A 143 19.94 7.50 -8.32
CA ASN A 143 20.20 6.09 -8.12
C ASN A 143 19.11 5.49 -7.22
N PHE A 144 18.76 4.25 -7.47
CA PHE A 144 17.76 3.52 -6.69
C PHE A 144 18.41 2.52 -5.75
N LYS A 145 17.91 2.38 -4.53
CA LYS A 145 18.35 1.37 -3.55
C LYS A 145 17.16 0.57 -3.05
N THR A 146 17.41 -0.69 -2.68
CA THR A 146 16.40 -1.52 -2.02
C THR A 146 15.78 -0.75 -0.86
N LYS A 147 14.46 -0.55 -0.93
CA LYS A 147 13.68 -0.14 0.22
C LYS A 147 13.16 -1.39 0.92
N TRP A 148 12.36 -2.19 0.22
CA TRP A 148 11.72 -3.40 0.75
C TRP A 148 11.77 -4.54 -0.27
N MET A 149 11.99 -5.76 0.24
CA MET A 149 11.74 -6.97 -0.52
C MET A 149 10.26 -7.34 -0.36
N LEU A 150 9.59 -7.60 -1.47
CA LEU A 150 8.18 -7.95 -1.50
C LEU A 150 8.02 -9.49 -1.59
N PRO A 151 6.98 -10.09 -0.99
CA PRO A 151 6.66 -11.49 -1.24
C PRO A 151 6.31 -11.67 -2.72
N ARG A 152 6.44 -12.88 -3.29
CA ARG A 152 6.08 -13.10 -4.71
C ARG A 152 4.67 -12.59 -5.02
N GLY A 153 3.71 -12.89 -4.14
CA GLY A 153 2.36 -12.33 -4.07
C GLY A 153 1.66 -12.84 -2.82
N PHE A 154 0.59 -12.18 -2.38
CA PHE A 154 -0.34 -12.65 -1.36
C PHE A 154 -1.28 -13.77 -1.84
N ASN A 155 -1.69 -13.76 -3.11
CA ASN A 155 -2.77 -14.58 -3.63
C ASN A 155 -2.34 -15.65 -4.65
N VAL A 156 -1.03 -15.91 -4.76
CA VAL A 156 -0.47 -16.65 -5.89
C VAL A 156 0.24 -17.93 -5.46
N ASP A 157 0.13 -18.97 -6.29
CA ASP A 157 0.84 -20.23 -6.10
C ASP A 157 2.37 -20.06 -6.28
N LYS A 158 3.16 -21.06 -5.89
CA LYS A 158 4.61 -21.06 -6.01
C LYS A 158 5.12 -21.20 -7.45
N SER A 159 4.31 -21.76 -8.37
CA SER A 159 4.67 -21.95 -9.78
C SER A 159 4.61 -20.67 -10.61
N GLU A 160 3.89 -19.66 -10.14
CA GLU A 160 3.73 -18.39 -10.86
C GLU A 160 4.85 -17.40 -10.52
N HIS A 161 5.22 -16.58 -11.49
CA HIS A 161 6.25 -15.55 -11.37
C HIS A 161 5.62 -14.16 -11.25
N GLY A 162 6.21 -13.31 -10.40
CA GLY A 162 6.06 -11.84 -10.41
C GLY A 162 4.63 -11.30 -10.38
N ASN A 163 4.13 -10.97 -9.19
CA ASN A 163 2.71 -10.59 -9.10
C ASN A 163 2.46 -9.09 -9.05
N TYR A 164 3.41 -8.25 -8.68
CA TYR A 164 3.14 -6.81 -8.66
C TYR A 164 3.48 -6.18 -10.01
N GLN A 165 2.45 -5.69 -10.70
CA GLN A 165 2.55 -5.19 -12.08
C GLN A 165 2.41 -3.65 -12.14
N GLY A 166 1.74 -3.05 -11.15
CA GLY A 166 1.48 -1.61 -11.14
C GLY A 166 1.50 -1.03 -9.74
N MET A 167 1.83 0.26 -9.62
CA MET A 167 1.91 0.90 -8.31
C MET A 167 1.67 2.41 -8.38
N VAL A 168 0.94 2.91 -7.38
CA VAL A 168 0.84 4.35 -7.11
C VAL A 168 0.93 4.65 -5.62
N MET A 169 1.36 5.87 -5.29
CA MET A 169 1.45 6.36 -3.91
C MET A 169 0.50 7.54 -3.72
N ALA A 170 -0.32 7.45 -2.67
CA ALA A 170 -1.24 8.50 -2.28
C ALA A 170 -1.67 8.31 -0.82
N ASN A 171 -2.08 9.39 -0.15
CA ASN A 171 -2.69 9.31 1.19
C ASN A 171 -1.85 8.49 2.20
N ASN A 172 -0.53 8.72 2.24
CA ASN A 172 0.42 8.00 3.08
C ASN A 172 0.34 6.45 2.90
N SER A 173 -0.04 6.00 1.71
CA SER A 173 -0.20 4.61 1.36
C SER A 173 0.47 4.34 0.02
N ILE A 174 0.88 3.08 -0.17
CA ILE A 174 1.29 2.55 -1.47
C ILE A 174 0.26 1.52 -1.89
N TYR A 175 -0.22 1.65 -3.12
CA TYR A 175 -1.22 0.78 -3.72
C TYR A 175 -0.50 0.01 -4.82
N MET A 176 -0.52 -1.32 -4.74
CA MET A 176 0.13 -2.19 -5.71
C MET A 176 -0.92 -3.10 -6.35
N VAL A 177 -0.91 -3.22 -7.67
CA VAL A 177 -1.71 -4.21 -8.38
C VAL A 177 -0.99 -5.53 -8.31
N GLU A 178 -1.60 -6.50 -7.64
CA GLU A 178 -1.17 -7.89 -7.60
C GLU A 178 -1.94 -8.70 -8.65
N SER A 179 -1.25 -9.30 -9.62
CA SER A 179 -1.75 -10.28 -10.59
C SER A 179 -1.66 -11.70 -10.05
N LEU A 180 -2.59 -12.56 -10.48
CA LEU A 180 -2.59 -14.00 -10.20
C LEU A 180 -1.70 -14.81 -11.15
N GLY A 181 -1.06 -14.17 -12.11
CA GLY A 181 -0.16 -14.82 -13.07
C GLY A 181 -0.33 -14.27 -14.48
N THR A 182 0.59 -14.64 -15.36
CA THR A 182 0.61 -14.17 -16.76
C THR A 182 -0.67 -14.58 -17.49
N GLY A 183 -1.32 -13.63 -18.16
CA GLY A 183 -2.53 -13.87 -18.95
C GLY A 183 -3.80 -14.16 -18.13
N ALA A 184 -3.72 -14.21 -16.79
CA ALA A 184 -4.88 -14.45 -15.94
C ALA A 184 -5.88 -13.28 -15.97
N ASN A 185 -5.39 -12.07 -16.22
CA ASN A 185 -6.13 -10.80 -16.12
C ASN A 185 -6.86 -10.61 -14.78
N GLN A 186 -6.48 -11.38 -13.75
CA GLN A 186 -7.15 -11.42 -12.46
C GLN A 186 -6.16 -11.08 -11.36
N GLY A 187 -6.64 -10.36 -10.35
CA GLY A 187 -5.77 -9.87 -9.30
C GLY A 187 -6.49 -9.04 -8.25
N ALA A 188 -5.71 -8.36 -7.42
CA ALA A 188 -6.20 -7.47 -6.38
C ALA A 188 -5.32 -6.23 -6.26
N ILE A 189 -5.90 -5.12 -5.80
CA ILE A 189 -5.09 -3.96 -5.39
C ILE A 189 -4.79 -4.09 -3.90
N ILE A 190 -3.51 -4.17 -3.57
CA ILE A 190 -2.99 -4.23 -2.22
C ILE A 190 -2.57 -2.85 -1.77
N ARG A 191 -3.21 -2.34 -0.72
CA ARG A 191 -2.84 -1.10 -0.04
C ARG A 191 -1.98 -1.40 1.18
N PHE A 192 -0.80 -0.79 1.24
CA PHE A 192 0.04 -0.76 2.44
C PHE A 192 0.08 0.63 3.06
N ASP A 193 -0.16 0.72 4.37
CA ASP A 193 0.05 1.95 5.15
C ASP A 193 1.54 2.19 5.41
N MET A 194 2.10 3.24 4.80
CA MET A 194 3.52 3.57 4.88
C MET A 194 3.97 3.90 6.31
N ASN A 195 3.13 4.57 7.09
CA ASN A 195 3.46 4.94 8.48
C ASN A 195 3.48 3.70 9.37
N ALA A 196 2.53 2.79 9.17
CA ALA A 196 2.49 1.55 9.92
C ALA A 196 3.72 0.68 9.63
N LEU A 197 4.10 0.53 8.34
CA LEU A 197 5.31 -0.19 7.95
C LEU A 197 6.59 0.47 8.48
N LYS A 198 6.69 1.81 8.43
CA LYS A 198 7.80 2.55 9.02
C LYS A 198 7.90 2.36 10.53
N ASN A 199 6.78 2.38 11.25
CA ASN A 199 6.73 2.16 12.70
C ASN A 199 7.13 0.74 13.11
N MET A 200 6.97 -0.23 12.21
CA MET A 200 7.49 -1.58 12.38
C MET A 200 9.01 -1.68 12.14
N GLY A 201 9.61 -0.62 11.60
CA GLY A 201 11.04 -0.53 11.31
C GLY A 201 11.45 -1.30 10.06
N LEU A 202 10.56 -1.43 9.06
CA LEU A 202 10.88 -2.05 7.77
C LEU A 202 12.00 -1.31 7.03
N ASP A 203 12.10 0.00 7.22
CA ASP A 203 13.15 0.84 6.60
C ASP A 203 14.55 0.59 7.19
N LYS A 204 14.67 -0.21 8.25
CA LYS A 204 15.98 -0.63 8.76
C LYS A 204 16.49 -1.76 7.89
N SER A 205 17.75 -1.67 7.44
CA SER A 205 18.40 -2.70 6.60
C SER A 205 18.17 -4.14 7.09
N ALA A 206 18.27 -4.37 8.41
CA ALA A 206 18.03 -5.68 9.04
C ALA A 206 16.60 -6.25 8.86
N ASN A 207 15.63 -5.43 8.44
CA ASN A 207 14.21 -5.75 8.35
C ASN A 207 13.62 -5.60 6.94
N GLN A 208 14.41 -5.29 5.91
CA GLN A 208 13.89 -5.09 4.54
C GLN A 208 13.21 -6.34 3.96
N GLN A 209 13.57 -7.53 4.48
CA GLN A 209 12.95 -8.82 4.14
C GLN A 209 11.78 -9.22 5.06
N LEU A 210 11.33 -8.35 5.97
CA LEU A 210 10.33 -8.73 6.97
C LEU A 210 9.00 -9.18 6.34
N LEU A 211 8.57 -8.52 5.25
CA LEU A 211 7.38 -8.90 4.49
C LEU A 211 7.50 -10.32 3.94
N VAL A 212 8.58 -10.60 3.21
CA VAL A 212 8.90 -11.93 2.66
C VAL A 212 8.94 -13.00 3.76
N ARG A 213 9.68 -12.73 4.85
CA ARG A 213 9.82 -13.66 5.97
C ARG A 213 8.49 -13.97 6.64
N ALA A 214 7.67 -12.95 6.87
CA ALA A 214 6.36 -13.12 7.48
C ALA A 214 5.44 -13.92 6.55
N PHE A 215 5.34 -13.54 5.28
CA PHE A 215 4.51 -14.22 4.30
C PHE A 215 4.90 -15.69 4.12
N ARG A 216 6.19 -15.97 3.87
CA ARG A 216 6.70 -17.35 3.74
C ARG A 216 6.45 -18.19 4.99
N HIS A 217 6.57 -17.60 6.18
CA HIS A 217 6.37 -18.33 7.43
C HIS A 217 4.92 -18.72 7.67
N PHE A 218 3.96 -17.86 7.27
CA PHE A 218 2.52 -18.03 7.49
C PHE A 218 1.72 -18.44 6.24
N SER A 219 2.42 -18.69 5.13
CA SER A 219 1.82 -19.04 3.83
C SER A 219 0.82 -20.19 3.94
N THR A 220 -0.42 -19.92 3.55
CA THR A 220 -1.53 -20.88 3.51
C THR A 220 -1.38 -21.93 2.41
N TYR A 221 -0.52 -21.68 1.42
CA TYR A 221 -0.17 -22.62 0.35
C TYR A 221 0.73 -23.78 0.82
N THR A 222 1.11 -23.84 2.10
CA THR A 222 1.90 -24.94 2.65
C THR A 222 1.25 -25.52 3.89
N LYS A 223 1.25 -26.86 4.03
CA LYS A 223 0.78 -27.54 5.26
C LYS A 223 1.46 -26.98 6.52
N ALA A 224 2.75 -26.67 6.44
CA ALA A 224 3.52 -26.08 7.53
C ALA A 224 3.06 -24.66 7.90
N GLY A 225 2.80 -23.81 6.89
CA GLY A 225 2.30 -22.45 7.11
C GLY A 225 0.85 -22.45 7.62
N GLN A 226 -0.05 -23.29 7.10
CA GLN A 226 -1.40 -23.50 7.63
C GLN A 226 -1.37 -23.84 9.14
N LYS A 227 -0.53 -24.79 9.54
CA LYS A 227 -0.34 -25.15 10.97
C LYS A 227 0.17 -23.96 11.79
N ARG A 228 1.13 -23.19 11.28
CA ARG A 228 1.66 -22.00 11.95
C ARG A 228 0.60 -20.90 12.08
N THR A 229 -0.26 -20.72 11.08
CA THR A 229 -1.40 -19.78 11.11
C THR A 229 -2.41 -20.17 12.19
N LEU A 230 -2.74 -21.46 12.33
CA LEU A 230 -3.57 -21.94 13.43
C LEU A 230 -2.91 -21.71 14.81
N HIS A 231 -1.60 -21.95 14.92
CA HIS A 231 -0.85 -21.62 16.14
C HIS A 231 -0.82 -20.12 16.42
N PHE A 232 -0.79 -19.28 15.39
CA PHE A 232 -0.81 -17.82 15.50
C PHE A 232 -2.14 -17.32 16.06
N VAL A 233 -3.28 -17.81 15.56
CA VAL A 233 -4.61 -17.47 16.11
C VAL A 233 -4.70 -17.85 17.60
N ASN A 234 -4.23 -19.04 17.95
CA ASN A 234 -4.16 -19.49 19.34
C ASN A 234 -3.24 -18.60 20.22
N TYR A 235 -2.12 -18.16 19.66
CA TYR A 235 -1.20 -17.23 20.31
C TYR A 235 -1.89 -15.87 20.55
N LEU A 236 -2.57 -15.30 19.54
CA LEU A 236 -3.29 -14.03 19.67
C LEU A 236 -4.32 -14.09 20.79
N ASN A 237 -5.23 -15.08 20.76
CA ASN A 237 -6.27 -15.27 21.77
C ASN A 237 -5.69 -15.35 23.20
N LYS A 238 -4.60 -16.11 23.38
CA LYS A 238 -3.92 -16.23 24.68
C LYS A 238 -3.24 -14.92 25.09
N SER A 239 -2.55 -14.27 24.17
CA SER A 239 -1.82 -13.03 24.43
C SER A 239 -2.76 -11.87 24.78
N ASP A 240 -3.91 -11.78 24.12
CA ASP A 240 -4.94 -10.77 24.37
C ASP A 240 -5.62 -10.96 25.71
N ALA A 241 -6.00 -12.21 26.04
CA ALA A 241 -6.58 -12.52 27.34
C ALA A 241 -5.64 -12.14 28.50
N VAL A 242 -4.33 -12.38 28.35
CA VAL A 242 -3.33 -11.99 29.36
C VAL A 242 -3.10 -10.47 29.36
N SER A 243 -3.04 -9.82 28.20
CA SER A 243 -2.88 -8.36 28.07
C SER A 243 -4.05 -7.60 28.69
N ALA A 244 -5.29 -8.06 28.48
CA ALA A 244 -6.48 -7.51 29.11
C ALA A 244 -6.41 -7.62 30.65
N LYS A 245 -5.94 -8.75 31.19
CA LYS A 245 -5.72 -8.93 32.64
C LYS A 245 -4.67 -7.95 33.16
N VAL A 246 -3.54 -7.79 32.46
CA VAL A 246 -2.48 -6.83 32.81
C VAL A 246 -3.05 -5.40 32.86
N ASN A 247 -3.80 -4.98 31.83
CA ASN A 247 -4.36 -3.64 31.73
C ASN A 247 -5.40 -3.35 32.83
N ARG A 248 -6.30 -4.30 33.11
CA ARG A 248 -7.24 -4.20 34.25
C ARG A 248 -6.50 -4.07 35.58
N THR A 249 -5.44 -4.85 35.78
CA THR A 249 -4.62 -4.79 37.01
C THR A 249 -3.89 -3.46 37.13
N LYS A 250 -3.31 -2.91 36.05
CA LYS A 250 -2.73 -1.55 36.02
C LYS A 250 -3.76 -0.49 36.40
N GLY A 251 -4.99 -0.59 35.89
CA GLY A 251 -6.11 0.27 36.26
C GLY A 251 -6.40 0.24 37.76
N ARG A 252 -6.44 -0.96 38.38
CA ARG A 252 -6.62 -1.12 39.82
C ARG A 252 -5.49 -0.47 40.64
N VAL A 253 -4.24 -0.59 40.20
CA VAL A 253 -3.10 0.11 40.85
C VAL A 253 -3.32 1.62 40.82
N ARG A 254 -3.70 2.17 39.66
CA ARG A 254 -3.97 3.61 39.49
C ARG A 254 -5.08 4.08 40.43
N THR A 255 -6.18 3.33 40.55
CA THR A 255 -7.28 3.64 41.46
C THR A 255 -6.83 3.64 42.93
N GLN A 256 -6.06 2.63 43.37
CA GLN A 256 -5.57 2.61 44.75
C GLN A 256 -4.58 3.76 45.03
N LYS A 257 -3.71 4.11 44.08
CA LYS A 257 -2.84 5.29 44.20
C LYS A 257 -3.65 6.58 44.37
N ARG A 258 -4.75 6.76 43.62
CA ARG A 258 -5.67 7.90 43.79
C ARG A 258 -6.26 7.95 45.20
N HIS A 259 -6.67 6.81 45.77
CA HIS A 259 -7.17 6.77 47.15
C HIS A 259 -6.13 7.19 48.19
N VAL A 260 -4.87 6.78 48.02
CA VAL A 260 -3.75 7.23 48.87
C VAL A 260 -3.59 8.75 48.80
N THR A 261 -3.57 9.31 47.59
CA THR A 261 -3.47 10.77 47.37
C THR A 261 -4.62 11.51 48.04
N ASN A 262 -5.86 11.03 47.89
CA ASN A 262 -7.04 11.64 48.50
C ASN A 262 -7.01 11.58 50.03
N ALA A 263 -6.55 10.48 50.61
CA ALA A 263 -6.39 10.34 52.06
C ALA A 263 -5.33 11.33 52.59
N HIS A 264 -4.19 11.47 51.91
CA HIS A 264 -3.19 12.49 52.24
C HIS A 264 -3.74 13.91 52.13
N LYS A 265 -4.53 14.22 51.10
CA LYS A 265 -5.18 15.53 50.92
C LYS A 265 -6.06 15.89 52.11
N ARG A 266 -6.84 14.93 52.63
CA ARG A 266 -7.69 15.12 53.83
C ARG A 266 -6.87 15.41 55.10
N VAL A 267 -5.75 14.71 55.29
CA VAL A 267 -4.83 14.97 56.43
C VAL A 267 -4.18 16.36 56.30
N ARG A 268 -3.71 16.73 55.11
CA ARG A 268 -3.12 18.05 54.87
C ARG A 268 -4.14 19.18 55.10
N ALA A 269 -5.38 18.99 54.67
CA ALA A 269 -6.46 19.97 54.87
C ALA A 269 -6.81 20.16 56.37
N SER A 270 -6.87 19.10 57.17
CA SER A 270 -7.10 19.23 58.61
C SER A 270 -5.91 19.87 59.34
N LEU A 271 -4.67 19.54 58.93
CA LEU A 271 -3.46 20.17 59.44
C LEU A 271 -3.39 21.68 59.12
N ARG A 272 -3.72 22.07 57.88
CA ARG A 272 -3.78 23.49 57.48
C ARG A 272 -4.75 24.29 58.35
N ARG A 273 -5.95 23.76 58.61
CA ARG A 273 -6.95 24.40 59.49
C ARG A 273 -6.43 24.57 60.91
N TYR A 274 -5.81 23.54 61.49
CA TYR A 274 -5.17 23.62 62.81
C TYR A 274 -4.06 24.68 62.85
N ARG A 275 -3.13 24.66 61.88
CA ARG A 275 -2.00 25.60 61.79
C ARG A 275 -2.46 27.05 61.63
N LYS A 276 -3.54 27.30 60.86
CA LYS A 276 -4.13 28.64 60.70
C LYS A 276 -4.55 29.23 62.05
N VAL A 277 -5.30 28.49 62.85
CA VAL A 277 -5.75 28.94 64.18
C VAL A 277 -4.58 29.05 65.16
N ALA A 278 -3.62 28.13 65.12
CA ALA A 278 -2.41 28.21 65.96
C ALA A 278 -1.57 29.47 65.68
N ARG A 279 -1.48 29.90 64.41
CA ARG A 279 -0.86 31.17 64.02
C ARG A 279 -1.68 32.37 64.48
N GLN A 280 -3.00 32.37 64.28
CA GLN A 280 -3.88 33.44 64.77
C GLN A 280 -3.78 33.64 66.29
N LEU A 281 -3.66 32.56 67.07
CA LEU A 281 -3.50 32.63 68.51
C LEU A 281 -2.19 33.33 68.91
N ARG A 282 -1.08 33.10 68.18
CA ARG A 282 0.22 33.74 68.45
C ARG A 282 0.18 35.27 68.27
N HIS A 283 -0.64 35.76 67.35
CA HIS A 283 -0.76 37.20 67.07
C HIS A 283 -1.96 37.88 67.75
N ALA A 284 -2.74 37.17 68.57
CA ALA A 284 -3.92 37.75 69.22
C ALA A 284 -3.50 38.64 70.41
N LYS A 285 -3.91 39.92 70.40
CA LYS A 285 -3.62 40.88 71.49
C LYS A 285 -4.66 40.85 72.63
N ARG A 286 -5.97 40.82 72.29
CA ARG A 286 -7.08 40.86 73.27
C ARG A 286 -7.28 39.53 74.02
N HIS A 287 -7.50 39.60 75.34
CA HIS A 287 -7.69 38.42 76.22
C HIS A 287 -8.84 37.52 75.76
N ALA A 288 -10.05 38.05 75.57
CA ALA A 288 -11.22 37.29 75.13
C ALA A 288 -10.98 36.51 73.82
N ARG A 289 -10.26 37.13 72.86
CA ARG A 289 -9.87 36.49 71.60
C ARG A 289 -8.86 35.36 71.80
N LYS A 290 -7.89 35.51 72.72
CA LYS A 290 -6.95 34.44 73.08
C LYS A 290 -7.69 33.24 73.67
N VAL A 291 -8.66 33.45 74.57
CA VAL A 291 -9.46 32.37 75.17
C VAL A 291 -10.25 31.60 74.11
N ALA A 292 -10.97 32.30 73.24
CA ALA A 292 -11.73 31.68 72.15
C ALA A 292 -10.83 30.88 71.18
N LEU A 293 -9.67 31.43 70.79
CA LEU A 293 -8.71 30.76 69.91
C LEU A 293 -8.03 29.56 70.59
N ARG A 294 -7.77 29.60 71.91
CA ARG A 294 -7.26 28.45 72.69
C ARG A 294 -8.25 27.28 72.65
N SER A 295 -9.54 27.53 72.91
CA SER A 295 -10.59 26.51 72.81
C SER A 295 -10.69 25.93 71.40
N ARG A 296 -10.79 26.79 70.37
CA ARG A 296 -10.86 26.36 68.96
C ARG A 296 -9.62 25.59 68.53
N LYS A 297 -8.42 25.97 68.98
CA LYS A 297 -7.16 25.26 68.73
C LYS A 297 -7.21 23.84 69.32
N ARG A 298 -7.68 23.67 70.56
CA ARG A 298 -7.84 22.34 71.19
C ARG A 298 -8.78 21.44 70.37
N VAL A 299 -9.94 21.97 69.96
CA VAL A 299 -10.90 21.22 69.13
C VAL A 299 -10.29 20.82 67.78
N LEU A 300 -9.63 21.75 67.09
CA LEU A 300 -8.98 21.47 65.80
C LEU A 300 -7.81 20.50 65.92
N LEU A 301 -7.05 20.55 67.01
CA LEU A 301 -5.99 19.58 67.30
C LEU A 301 -6.57 18.18 67.47
N ARG A 302 -7.67 18.04 68.22
CA ARG A 302 -8.39 16.75 68.37
C ARG A 302 -8.88 16.24 67.01
N LYS A 303 -9.52 17.10 66.21
CA LYS A 303 -9.99 16.76 64.85
C LYS A 303 -8.84 16.38 63.91
N TYR A 304 -7.71 17.09 63.95
CA TYR A 304 -6.51 16.75 63.18
C TYR A 304 -5.94 15.39 63.59
N ARG A 305 -5.73 15.16 64.90
CA ARG A 305 -5.22 13.88 65.42
C ARG A 305 -6.13 12.71 65.04
N ALA A 306 -7.44 12.87 65.18
CA ALA A 306 -8.43 11.87 64.76
C ALA A 306 -8.39 11.62 63.24
N THR A 307 -8.33 12.67 62.43
CA THR A 307 -8.20 12.56 60.96
C THR A 307 -6.91 11.86 60.56
N LYS A 308 -5.77 12.23 61.16
CA LYS A 308 -4.47 11.62 60.93
C LYS A 308 -4.50 10.12 61.26
N LYS A 309 -5.08 9.74 62.40
CA LYS A 309 -5.23 8.33 62.81
C LYS A 309 -6.12 7.55 61.83
N ARG A 310 -7.32 8.08 61.49
CA ARG A 310 -8.27 7.43 60.58
C ARG A 310 -7.71 7.29 59.15
N GLN A 311 -7.21 8.38 58.58
CA GLN A 311 -6.66 8.37 57.22
C GLN A 311 -5.34 7.59 57.15
N GLY A 312 -4.50 7.65 58.19
CA GLY A 312 -3.28 6.84 58.29
C GLY A 312 -3.55 5.33 58.25
N ARG A 313 -4.62 4.87 58.92
CA ARG A 313 -5.09 3.49 58.81
C ARG A 313 -5.52 3.14 57.37
N LEU A 314 -6.25 4.04 56.69
CA LEU A 314 -6.66 3.84 55.29
C LEU A 314 -5.46 3.81 54.34
N ILE A 315 -4.50 4.72 54.48
CA ILE A 315 -3.27 4.76 53.68
C ILE A 315 -2.51 3.44 53.81
N ARG A 316 -2.31 2.93 55.03
CA ARG A 316 -1.68 1.61 55.23
C ARG A 316 -2.44 0.48 54.54
N ARG A 317 -3.78 0.47 54.62
CA ARG A 317 -4.63 -0.51 53.91
C ARG A 317 -4.48 -0.40 52.39
N TYR A 318 -4.48 0.81 51.84
CA TYR A 318 -4.29 1.03 50.39
C TYR A 318 -2.89 0.62 49.94
N HIS A 319 -1.83 0.92 50.70
CA HIS A 319 -0.48 0.44 50.42
C HIS A 319 -0.40 -1.09 50.45
N ALA A 320 -1.05 -1.75 51.41
CA ALA A 320 -1.12 -3.21 51.45
C ALA A 320 -1.84 -3.78 50.20
N ARG A 321 -2.95 -3.17 49.78
CA ARG A 321 -3.66 -3.54 48.54
C ARG A 321 -2.78 -3.32 47.30
N ILE A 322 -2.08 -2.18 47.20
CA ILE A 322 -1.15 -1.89 46.11
C ILE A 322 -0.06 -2.97 46.03
N ARG A 323 0.55 -3.36 47.16
CA ARG A 323 1.55 -4.44 47.21
C ARG A 323 0.99 -5.75 46.66
N LYS A 324 -0.22 -6.16 47.08
CA LYS A 324 -0.90 -7.36 46.56
C LYS A 324 -1.18 -7.27 45.05
N ILE A 325 -1.70 -6.15 44.59
CA ILE A 325 -2.01 -5.93 43.16
C ILE A 325 -0.72 -5.90 42.32
N ASN A 326 0.36 -5.30 42.83
CA ASN A 326 1.66 -5.28 42.15
C ASN A 326 2.27 -6.69 42.03
N LYS A 327 2.12 -7.55 43.04
CA LYS A 327 2.54 -8.97 42.95
C LYS A 327 1.78 -9.70 41.84
N LEU A 328 0.46 -9.47 41.74
CA LEU A 328 -0.35 -10.01 40.65
C LEU A 328 0.07 -9.46 39.28
N LEU A 329 0.29 -8.15 39.18
CA LEU A 329 0.75 -7.50 37.95
C LEU A 329 2.09 -8.08 37.47
N LYS A 330 3.03 -8.31 38.39
CA LYS A 330 4.32 -8.95 38.09
C LYS A 330 4.14 -10.37 37.56
N LYS A 331 3.25 -11.17 38.16
CA LYS A 331 2.93 -12.53 37.67
C LYS A 331 2.33 -12.49 36.25
N GLN A 332 1.34 -11.64 36.01
CA GLN A 332 0.69 -11.51 34.70
C GLN A 332 1.65 -10.98 33.63
N THR A 333 2.49 -10.00 33.97
CA THR A 333 3.51 -9.46 33.04
C THR A 333 4.57 -10.51 32.70
N ARG A 334 4.98 -11.35 33.67
CA ARG A 334 5.87 -12.49 33.42
C ARG A 334 5.23 -13.53 32.49
N GLN A 335 3.94 -13.81 32.68
CA GLN A 335 3.20 -14.72 31.80
C GLN A 335 3.16 -14.18 30.36
N LEU A 336 2.85 -12.89 30.19
CA LEU A 336 2.87 -12.25 28.88
C LEU A 336 4.27 -12.30 28.25
N ARG A 337 5.33 -12.02 29.01
CA ARG A 337 6.72 -12.12 28.52
C ARG A 337 7.08 -13.53 28.08
N LYS A 338 6.64 -14.56 28.82
CA LYS A 338 6.85 -15.96 28.44
C LYS A 338 6.12 -16.32 27.15
N LEU A 339 4.87 -15.88 27.00
CA LEU A 339 4.08 -16.09 25.77
C LEU A 339 4.75 -15.44 24.55
N ASN A 340 5.35 -14.26 24.73
CA ASN A 340 5.95 -13.50 23.63
C ASN A 340 7.39 -13.91 23.30
N LYS A 341 8.03 -14.77 24.13
CA LYS A 341 9.43 -15.19 23.92
C LYS A 341 9.52 -16.04 22.64
N GLY A 342 10.38 -15.64 21.71
CA GLY A 342 10.56 -16.35 20.43
C GLY A 342 9.38 -16.20 19.45
N LYS A 343 8.47 -15.25 19.72
CA LYS A 343 7.28 -14.97 18.90
C LYS A 343 7.33 -13.60 18.23
N GLN A 344 8.54 -13.12 17.92
CA GLN A 344 8.77 -11.82 17.26
C GLN A 344 8.05 -11.76 15.91
N LEU A 345 8.20 -12.81 15.08
CA LEU A 345 7.56 -12.86 13.76
C LEU A 345 6.03 -12.93 13.82
N TYR A 346 5.46 -13.53 14.88
CA TYR A 346 4.01 -13.57 15.10
C TYR A 346 3.48 -12.16 15.36
N ARG A 347 4.21 -11.36 16.16
CA ARG A 347 3.84 -9.97 16.42
C ARG A 347 4.01 -9.11 15.17
N ALA A 348 5.10 -9.29 14.43
CA ALA A 348 5.28 -8.60 13.15
C ALA A 348 4.14 -8.92 12.18
N TYR A 349 3.80 -10.20 12.00
CA TYR A 349 2.70 -10.61 11.14
C TYR A 349 1.35 -10.01 11.57
N TYR A 350 1.07 -9.94 12.88
CA TYR A 350 -0.14 -9.28 13.39
C TYR A 350 -0.21 -7.78 13.11
N GLU A 351 0.92 -7.06 13.19
CA GLU A 351 0.93 -5.64 12.85
C GLU A 351 0.86 -5.43 11.32
N LEU A 352 1.54 -6.28 10.53
CA LEU A 352 1.41 -6.29 9.06
C LEU A 352 -0.05 -6.50 8.64
N SER A 353 -0.75 -7.48 9.22
CA SER A 353 -2.14 -7.79 8.86
C SER A 353 -3.14 -6.67 9.16
N LYS A 354 -2.74 -5.67 9.96
CA LYS A 354 -3.55 -4.45 10.20
C LYS A 354 -3.17 -3.30 9.29
N SER A 355 -1.97 -3.36 8.72
CA SER A 355 -1.36 -2.32 7.90
C SER A 355 -1.63 -2.54 6.41
N ILE A 356 -2.17 -3.71 6.07
CA ILE A 356 -2.44 -4.15 4.70
C ILE A 356 -3.95 -4.28 4.55
N THR A 357 -4.49 -3.69 3.49
CA THR A 357 -5.87 -3.88 3.02
C THR A 357 -5.82 -4.27 1.55
N ALA A 358 -6.76 -5.04 1.07
CA ALA A 358 -6.83 -5.40 -0.33
C ALA A 358 -8.27 -5.39 -0.85
N THR A 359 -8.42 -5.16 -2.14
CA THR A 359 -9.68 -5.40 -2.84
C THR A 359 -9.99 -6.90 -2.82
N PRO A 360 -11.23 -7.32 -3.14
CA PRO A 360 -11.44 -8.69 -3.60
C PRO A 360 -10.68 -8.96 -4.89
N LEU A 361 -10.72 -10.20 -5.37
CA LEU A 361 -10.26 -10.52 -6.72
C LEU A 361 -11.15 -9.82 -7.75
N ILE A 362 -10.51 -9.05 -8.62
CA ILE A 362 -11.11 -8.24 -9.68
C ILE A 362 -10.40 -8.52 -11.00
N ASN A 363 -11.05 -8.17 -12.12
CA ASN A 363 -10.34 -8.05 -13.38
C ASN A 363 -9.36 -6.87 -13.28
N ILE A 364 -8.07 -7.13 -13.42
CA ILE A 364 -7.02 -6.10 -13.41
C ILE A 364 -6.46 -5.84 -14.81
N GLY A 365 -6.94 -6.56 -15.83
CA GLY A 365 -6.27 -6.63 -17.12
C GLY A 365 -4.85 -7.17 -16.97
N HIS A 366 -3.93 -6.70 -17.80
CA HIS A 366 -2.51 -7.01 -17.68
C HIS A 366 -1.96 -6.64 -16.29
N GLY A 367 -2.57 -5.65 -15.63
CA GLY A 367 -2.27 -5.28 -14.25
C GLY A 367 -1.25 -4.15 -14.12
N GLN A 368 -0.67 -3.69 -15.23
CA GLN A 368 0.30 -2.61 -15.22
C GLN A 368 -0.36 -1.30 -14.78
N THR A 369 -1.44 -0.87 -15.43
CA THR A 369 -1.89 0.52 -15.25
C THR A 369 -2.78 0.78 -14.03
N LEU A 370 -2.21 1.43 -13.02
CA LEU A 370 -2.90 1.98 -11.85
C LEU A 370 -2.49 3.43 -11.60
N ALA A 371 -3.41 4.37 -11.81
CA ALA A 371 -3.17 5.79 -11.62
C ALA A 371 -3.85 6.33 -10.36
N TYR A 372 -3.40 7.52 -9.92
CA TYR A 372 -4.08 8.31 -8.90
C TYR A 372 -4.37 9.68 -9.49
N ASN A 373 -5.63 10.12 -9.40
CA ASN A 373 -6.04 11.44 -9.81
C ASN A 373 -6.01 12.39 -8.59
N PRO A 374 -5.08 13.36 -8.52
CA PRO A 374 -4.96 14.26 -7.37
C PRO A 374 -6.17 15.17 -7.18
N LYS A 375 -6.93 15.46 -8.25
CA LYS A 375 -8.04 16.40 -8.23
C LYS A 375 -9.26 15.89 -7.46
N ASN A 376 -9.64 14.63 -7.68
CA ASN A 376 -10.73 13.98 -6.94
C ASN A 376 -10.23 12.99 -5.87
N GLN A 377 -8.91 12.79 -5.79
CA GLN A 377 -8.25 11.91 -4.84
C GLN A 377 -8.64 10.43 -4.98
N HIS A 378 -8.97 9.97 -6.19
CA HIS A 378 -9.34 8.58 -6.45
C HIS A 378 -8.26 7.82 -7.23
N LEU A 379 -8.32 6.49 -7.15
CA LEU A 379 -7.48 5.58 -7.93
C LEU A 379 -8.20 5.22 -9.23
N TYR A 380 -7.45 4.96 -10.29
CA TYR A 380 -7.96 4.56 -11.60
C TYR A 380 -7.20 3.35 -12.10
N LEU A 381 -7.88 2.21 -12.21
CA LEU A 381 -7.33 0.96 -12.73
C LEU A 381 -7.74 0.80 -14.19
N ALA A 382 -6.79 0.80 -15.13
CA ALA A 382 -7.08 0.44 -16.51
C ALA A 382 -7.01 -1.08 -16.66
N GLN A 383 -8.10 -1.67 -17.14
CA GLN A 383 -8.29 -3.12 -17.21
C GLN A 383 -8.01 -3.59 -18.64
N ASP A 384 -6.77 -3.39 -19.04
CA ASP A 384 -6.28 -3.76 -20.36
C ASP A 384 -6.12 -5.28 -20.48
N ASN A 385 -7.12 -5.95 -21.05
CA ASN A 385 -7.11 -7.41 -21.19
C ASN A 385 -6.29 -7.91 -22.40
N GLN A 386 -5.70 -7.02 -23.20
CA GLN A 386 -5.10 -7.35 -24.48
C GLN A 386 -3.64 -6.87 -24.51
N LEU A 387 -2.69 -7.79 -24.62
CA LEU A 387 -1.25 -7.45 -24.72
C LEU A 387 -0.85 -6.89 -26.10
N THR A 388 -1.79 -6.86 -27.05
CA THR A 388 -1.52 -6.57 -28.46
C THR A 388 -2.64 -5.73 -29.09
N LYS A 389 -2.72 -5.69 -30.43
CA LYS A 389 -3.74 -4.92 -31.16
C LYS A 389 -5.14 -5.34 -30.75
N VAL A 390 -5.97 -4.34 -30.47
CA VAL A 390 -7.40 -4.52 -30.19
C VAL A 390 -8.23 -4.35 -31.47
N ASP A 391 -9.36 -5.04 -31.54
CA ASP A 391 -10.33 -4.83 -32.61
C ASP A 391 -11.12 -3.52 -32.42
N ASN A 392 -11.88 -3.12 -33.45
CA ASN A 392 -12.64 -1.87 -33.46
C ASN A 392 -13.92 -1.88 -32.61
N ASN A 393 -14.33 -3.05 -32.10
CA ASN A 393 -15.44 -3.21 -31.16
C ASN A 393 -14.99 -3.23 -29.70
N TYR A 394 -13.70 -3.44 -29.45
CA TYR A 394 -13.09 -3.42 -28.13
C TYR A 394 -13.31 -2.07 -27.42
N TYR A 395 -13.73 -2.14 -26.16
CA TYR A 395 -13.80 -0.98 -25.27
C TYR A 395 -12.65 -1.06 -24.27
N ASN A 396 -11.86 0.00 -24.20
CA ASN A 396 -10.99 0.23 -23.06
C ASN A 396 -11.87 0.43 -21.83
N GLN A 397 -11.46 -0.14 -20.70
CA GLN A 397 -12.19 -0.03 -19.45
C GLN A 397 -11.28 0.51 -18.36
N VAL A 398 -11.76 1.53 -17.65
CA VAL A 398 -11.07 2.12 -16.51
C VAL A 398 -12.04 2.18 -15.34
N THR A 399 -11.66 1.59 -14.21
CA THR A 399 -12.47 1.62 -12.98
C THR A 399 -11.88 2.62 -11.99
N GLU A 400 -12.69 3.60 -11.60
CA GLU A 400 -12.40 4.56 -10.55
C GLU A 400 -12.70 3.95 -9.17
N ILE A 401 -11.80 4.11 -8.22
CA ILE A 401 -11.82 3.42 -6.93
C ILE A 401 -11.52 4.41 -5.80
N ASP A 402 -12.31 4.37 -4.74
CA ASP A 402 -12.06 5.12 -3.52
C ASP A 402 -10.87 4.50 -2.76
N PRO A 403 -9.77 5.23 -2.53
CA PRO A 403 -8.54 4.69 -1.92
C PRO A 403 -8.66 4.38 -0.42
N GLN A 404 -9.72 4.82 0.26
CA GLN A 404 -9.98 4.55 1.66
C GLN A 404 -10.83 3.30 1.84
N THR A 405 -11.91 3.19 1.06
CA THR A 405 -12.85 2.07 1.13
C THR A 405 -12.44 0.89 0.27
N MET A 406 -11.56 1.11 -0.72
CA MET A 406 -11.15 0.13 -1.73
C MET A 406 -12.35 -0.43 -2.52
N GLN A 407 -13.38 0.41 -2.70
CA GLN A 407 -14.59 0.10 -3.48
C GLN A 407 -14.63 0.94 -4.75
N PRO A 408 -15.22 0.41 -5.84
CA PRO A 408 -15.36 1.17 -7.07
C PRO A 408 -16.38 2.29 -6.86
N VAL A 409 -16.10 3.41 -7.51
CA VAL A 409 -16.94 4.62 -7.51
C VAL A 409 -17.66 4.74 -8.85
N HIS A 410 -16.93 4.50 -9.94
CA HIS A 410 -17.41 4.69 -11.30
C HIS A 410 -16.62 3.80 -12.26
N GLN A 411 -17.21 3.46 -13.40
CA GLN A 411 -16.53 2.74 -14.47
C GLN A 411 -16.68 3.45 -15.82
N TYR A 412 -15.58 3.64 -16.50
CA TYR A 412 -15.50 4.30 -17.80
C TYR A 412 -15.19 3.26 -18.87
N ARG A 413 -15.98 3.29 -19.95
CA ARG A 413 -15.80 2.44 -21.12
C ARG A 413 -15.68 3.32 -22.34
N PHE A 414 -14.61 3.18 -23.11
CA PHE A 414 -14.43 4.01 -24.31
C PHE A 414 -13.56 3.37 -25.38
N LYS A 415 -13.75 3.78 -26.63
CA LYS A 415 -12.82 3.44 -27.72
C LYS A 415 -11.85 4.58 -27.99
N LEU A 416 -10.69 4.25 -28.53
CA LEU A 416 -9.66 5.20 -28.96
C LEU A 416 -9.44 5.02 -30.46
N MET A 417 -10.45 5.37 -31.24
CA MET A 417 -10.44 5.14 -32.69
C MET A 417 -9.63 6.23 -33.40
N ASN A 418 -8.67 5.80 -34.20
CA ASN A 418 -7.91 6.65 -35.11
C ASN A 418 -7.80 5.98 -36.49
N ASN A 419 -8.31 6.63 -37.54
CA ASN A 419 -8.27 6.12 -38.92
C ASN A 419 -8.69 4.64 -39.06
N ASN A 420 -9.84 4.28 -38.49
CA ASN A 420 -10.39 2.91 -38.46
C ASN A 420 -9.53 1.86 -37.71
N SER A 421 -8.61 2.29 -36.85
CA SER A 421 -7.90 1.42 -35.92
C SER A 421 -8.15 1.87 -34.49
N ASN A 422 -8.53 0.95 -33.63
CA ASN A 422 -8.65 1.19 -32.20
C ASN A 422 -7.29 1.07 -31.50
N MET A 423 -7.11 1.78 -30.40
CA MET A 423 -5.93 1.68 -29.54
C MET A 423 -6.32 1.07 -28.18
N ALA A 424 -5.44 0.22 -27.66
CA ALA A 424 -5.52 -0.26 -26.29
C ALA A 424 -4.84 0.75 -25.34
N LEU A 425 -5.48 0.97 -24.20
CA LEU A 425 -5.00 1.84 -23.14
C LEU A 425 -4.03 1.06 -22.23
N HIS A 426 -2.77 0.98 -22.62
CA HIS A 426 -1.73 0.29 -21.84
C HIS A 426 -1.14 1.14 -20.72
N THR A 427 -1.34 2.46 -20.74
CA THR A 427 -0.79 3.41 -19.75
C THR A 427 -1.85 4.44 -19.35
N LEU A 428 -1.77 4.98 -18.14
CA LEU A 428 -2.62 6.08 -17.69
C LEU A 428 -1.96 6.82 -16.53
N THR A 429 -2.00 8.14 -16.54
CA THR A 429 -1.71 8.96 -15.37
C THR A 429 -2.56 10.24 -15.35
N PHE A 430 -2.51 10.98 -14.25
CA PHE A 430 -3.22 12.24 -14.09
C PHE A 430 -2.29 13.30 -13.49
N ASP A 431 -2.37 14.53 -14.00
CA ASP A 431 -1.70 15.68 -13.39
C ASP A 431 -2.50 16.25 -12.20
N ASN A 432 -1.95 17.28 -11.54
CA ASN A 432 -2.60 17.94 -10.40
C ASN A 432 -3.96 18.58 -10.74
N ASP A 433 -4.19 18.94 -12.00
CA ASP A 433 -5.43 19.56 -12.49
C ASP A 433 -6.46 18.51 -12.95
N GLY A 434 -6.12 17.22 -12.82
CA GLY A 434 -6.92 16.08 -13.21
C GLY A 434 -6.99 15.85 -14.71
N ASN A 435 -6.08 16.45 -15.50
CA ASN A 435 -5.92 16.09 -16.90
C ASN A 435 -5.33 14.68 -16.95
N ALA A 436 -5.96 13.80 -17.73
CA ALA A 436 -5.51 12.45 -17.96
C ALA A 436 -4.47 12.41 -19.08
N TYR A 437 -3.53 11.47 -18.98
CA TYR A 437 -2.52 11.23 -20.00
C TYR A 437 -2.34 9.73 -20.22
N PHE A 438 -2.19 9.33 -21.47
CA PHE A 438 -1.70 8.01 -21.85
C PHE A 438 -0.70 8.15 -22.98
N GLY A 439 0.09 7.12 -23.21
CA GLY A 439 1.08 7.12 -24.27
C GLY A 439 1.30 5.76 -24.92
N VAL A 440 1.78 5.82 -26.15
CA VAL A 440 2.10 4.67 -26.99
C VAL A 440 3.48 4.86 -27.60
N HIS A 441 4.26 3.77 -27.63
CA HIS A 441 5.54 3.71 -28.34
C HIS A 441 5.29 3.50 -29.85
N ALA A 442 4.74 4.54 -30.49
CA ALA A 442 4.48 4.61 -31.93
C ALA A 442 4.27 6.07 -32.35
N GLY A 443 4.49 6.36 -33.64
CA GLY A 443 4.22 7.66 -34.26
C GLY A 443 3.54 7.52 -35.63
N PRO A 444 3.23 8.64 -36.30
CA PRO A 444 2.75 8.65 -37.69
C PRO A 444 3.67 7.90 -38.66
N LYS A 445 3.12 7.33 -39.73
CA LYS A 445 3.86 6.51 -40.71
C LYS A 445 5.07 7.22 -41.34
N ASP A 446 4.99 8.54 -41.49
CA ASP A 446 6.01 9.41 -42.05
C ASP A 446 7.10 9.79 -41.05
N VAL A 447 6.86 9.57 -39.76
CA VAL A 447 7.87 9.71 -38.70
C VAL A 447 8.55 8.36 -38.52
N LYS A 448 9.71 8.20 -39.18
CA LYS A 448 10.58 7.06 -38.93
C LYS A 448 11.24 7.21 -37.54
N ASP A 449 11.51 6.06 -36.93
CA ASP A 449 12.25 5.86 -35.67
C ASP A 449 11.45 6.05 -34.37
N ASN A 450 11.55 5.07 -33.45
CA ASN A 450 11.63 5.17 -31.98
C ASN A 450 11.12 6.47 -31.33
N VAL A 451 9.82 6.73 -31.43
CA VAL A 451 9.14 7.87 -30.79
C VAL A 451 7.99 7.41 -29.91
N TYR A 452 7.69 8.24 -28.92
CA TYR A 452 6.59 8.06 -27.99
C TYR A 452 5.56 9.18 -28.19
N THR A 453 4.34 8.80 -28.57
CA THR A 453 3.22 9.72 -28.74
C THR A 453 2.39 9.75 -27.46
N LEU A 454 2.25 10.94 -26.89
CA LEU A 454 1.40 11.20 -25.72
C LEU A 454 0.05 11.76 -26.15
N TYR A 455 -0.97 11.41 -25.39
CA TYR A 455 -2.33 11.91 -25.53
C TYR A 455 -2.73 12.53 -24.20
N THR A 456 -3.52 13.60 -24.26
CA THR A 456 -4.06 14.28 -23.08
C THR A 456 -5.57 14.40 -23.17
N GLY A 457 -6.27 14.31 -22.05
CA GLY A 457 -7.71 14.18 -22.02
C GLY A 457 -8.31 14.35 -20.64
N ASN A 458 -9.60 14.02 -20.52
CA ASN A 458 -10.36 14.14 -19.29
C ASN A 458 -11.36 12.99 -19.13
N PHE A 459 -11.61 12.63 -17.87
CA PHE A 459 -12.69 11.75 -17.47
C PHE A 459 -13.79 12.59 -16.80
N SER A 460 -15.05 12.35 -17.17
CA SER A 460 -16.22 12.98 -16.57
C SER A 460 -17.40 12.01 -16.56
N ASP A 461 -18.39 12.25 -15.70
CA ASP A 461 -19.59 11.41 -15.58
C ASP A 461 -20.35 11.26 -16.90
N SER A 462 -20.25 12.23 -17.82
CA SER A 462 -20.93 12.20 -19.11
C SER A 462 -20.10 11.63 -20.26
N ASN A 463 -18.77 11.78 -20.23
CA ASN A 463 -17.92 11.43 -21.37
C ASN A 463 -16.44 11.28 -20.98
N VAL A 464 -15.70 10.47 -21.74
CA VAL A 464 -14.23 10.46 -21.79
C VAL A 464 -13.77 11.11 -23.10
N SER A 465 -12.73 11.93 -23.06
CA SER A 465 -12.22 12.61 -24.25
C SER A 465 -10.71 12.76 -24.19
N PHE A 466 -10.03 12.51 -25.30
CA PHE A 466 -8.59 12.59 -25.50
C PHE A 466 -8.27 13.26 -26.84
N ARG A 467 -7.09 13.87 -26.89
CA ARG A 467 -6.45 14.36 -28.12
C ARG A 467 -4.96 14.06 -28.08
N PRO A 468 -4.28 13.91 -29.23
CA PRO A 468 -2.83 13.81 -29.23
C PRO A 468 -2.18 15.11 -28.73
N VAL A 469 -1.04 14.97 -28.08
CA VAL A 469 -0.13 16.08 -27.80
C VAL A 469 0.73 16.31 -29.04
N LYS A 470 0.97 17.58 -29.38
CA LYS A 470 1.67 17.98 -30.62
C LYS A 470 3.10 17.44 -30.71
N GLN A 471 3.81 17.36 -29.59
CA GLN A 471 5.23 17.02 -29.57
C GLN A 471 5.45 15.57 -29.14
N MET A 472 6.13 14.79 -30.00
CA MET A 472 6.50 13.40 -29.77
C MET A 472 7.90 13.29 -29.17
N ILE A 473 8.05 12.42 -28.17
CA ILE A 473 9.30 12.26 -27.42
C ILE A 473 10.17 11.18 -28.04
N ASN A 474 11.48 11.39 -28.15
CA ASN A 474 12.41 10.35 -28.60
C ASN A 474 12.48 9.20 -27.58
N TRP A 475 12.37 7.96 -28.04
CA TRP A 475 12.29 6.74 -27.22
C TRP A 475 13.40 5.73 -27.56
N PRO A 476 14.59 5.82 -26.95
CA PRO A 476 15.64 4.81 -27.14
C PRO A 476 15.48 3.55 -26.26
N GLY A 477 14.51 3.54 -25.35
CA GLY A 477 14.34 2.44 -24.38
C GLY A 477 13.76 1.19 -25.00
N SER A 478 13.74 0.12 -24.21
CA SER A 478 13.11 -1.15 -24.58
C SER A 478 11.58 -1.07 -24.59
N TYR A 479 10.94 -1.53 -23.51
CA TYR A 479 9.49 -1.70 -23.40
C TYR A 479 8.79 -0.45 -22.86
N ASN A 480 7.57 -0.17 -23.32
CA ASN A 480 6.69 0.83 -22.70
C ASN A 480 6.02 0.21 -21.46
N GLN A 481 6.66 0.35 -20.30
CA GLN A 481 6.20 -0.31 -19.08
C GLN A 481 5.16 0.51 -18.32
N TYR A 482 5.35 1.84 -18.25
CA TYR A 482 4.51 2.66 -17.38
C TYR A 482 4.48 4.13 -17.76
N LEU A 483 3.42 4.81 -17.32
CA LEU A 483 3.31 6.26 -17.32
C LEU A 483 2.86 6.74 -15.94
N THR A 484 3.56 7.72 -15.36
CA THR A 484 3.25 8.22 -14.01
C THR A 484 3.48 9.73 -13.93
N TYR A 485 3.13 10.35 -12.81
CA TYR A 485 3.22 11.79 -12.59
C TYR A 485 3.81 12.10 -11.20
N ASN A 486 4.81 12.98 -11.17
CA ASN A 486 5.33 13.52 -9.92
C ASN A 486 4.66 14.86 -9.60
N ARG A 487 3.80 14.83 -8.58
CA ARG A 487 3.03 15.99 -8.11
C ARG A 487 3.89 17.11 -7.55
N THR A 488 5.13 16.81 -7.14
CA THR A 488 6.04 17.76 -6.49
C THR A 488 6.72 18.69 -7.49
N ASN A 489 7.01 18.20 -8.70
CA ASN A 489 7.74 18.96 -9.73
C ASN A 489 6.93 19.17 -11.02
N ASN A 490 5.67 18.71 -11.06
CA ASN A 490 4.76 18.83 -12.20
C ASN A 490 5.26 18.14 -13.49
N ARG A 491 5.84 16.95 -13.37
CA ARG A 491 6.38 16.21 -14.52
C ARG A 491 5.73 14.85 -14.71
N ILE A 492 5.51 14.50 -15.97
CA ILE A 492 5.11 13.17 -16.41
C ILE A 492 6.37 12.35 -16.66
N TYR A 493 6.36 11.11 -16.18
CA TYR A 493 7.45 10.16 -16.33
C TYR A 493 6.99 8.96 -17.15
N MET A 494 7.76 8.63 -18.18
CA MET A 494 7.56 7.45 -19.01
C MET A 494 8.65 6.44 -18.67
N ILE A 495 8.25 5.19 -18.44
CA ILE A 495 9.12 4.16 -17.85
C ILE A 495 9.33 3.02 -18.85
N SER A 496 10.59 2.62 -18.95
CA SER A 496 11.06 1.41 -19.61
C SER A 496 11.96 0.63 -18.65
N ASN A 497 12.45 -0.56 -19.02
CA ASN A 497 13.31 -1.37 -18.14
C ASN A 497 14.68 -0.76 -17.88
N ASP A 498 15.15 0.02 -18.84
CA ASP A 498 16.51 0.57 -18.90
C ASP A 498 16.52 2.10 -18.87
N MET A 499 15.35 2.74 -18.85
CA MET A 499 15.21 4.18 -19.01
C MET A 499 13.98 4.73 -18.32
N ILE A 500 14.12 5.95 -17.80
CA ILE A 500 13.04 6.81 -17.35
C ILE A 500 13.18 8.14 -18.08
N ILE A 501 12.14 8.56 -18.81
CA ILE A 501 12.07 9.89 -19.44
C ILE A 501 11.11 10.75 -18.64
N SER A 502 11.40 12.04 -18.46
CA SER A 502 10.44 12.98 -17.88
C SER A 502 10.27 14.26 -18.69
N VAL A 503 9.07 14.85 -18.64
CA VAL A 503 8.72 16.14 -19.25
C VAL A 503 7.74 16.93 -18.37
N PRO A 504 7.76 18.28 -18.37
CA PRO A 504 6.76 19.10 -17.68
C PRO A 504 5.35 18.87 -18.27
N ALA A 505 4.37 18.61 -17.40
CA ALA A 505 3.02 18.24 -17.81
C ALA A 505 2.25 19.38 -18.50
N ASP A 506 2.44 20.60 -18.00
CA ASP A 506 1.86 21.83 -18.54
C ASP A 506 2.41 22.14 -19.93
N ARG A 507 3.74 22.10 -20.07
CA ARG A 507 4.39 22.37 -21.35
C ARG A 507 4.07 21.32 -22.41
N LEU A 508 4.04 20.06 -22.00
CA LEU A 508 3.59 18.96 -22.85
C LEU A 508 2.17 19.23 -23.36
N ARG A 509 1.22 19.49 -22.46
CA ARG A 509 -0.20 19.71 -22.81
C ARG A 509 -0.39 20.87 -23.79
N ASP A 510 0.37 21.94 -23.59
CA ASP A 510 0.29 23.18 -24.37
C ASP A 510 1.09 23.07 -25.69
N GLY A 511 1.94 22.04 -25.83
CA GLY A 511 2.73 21.76 -27.02
C GLY A 511 3.89 22.76 -27.21
N ASN A 512 4.54 23.15 -26.11
CA ASN A 512 5.64 24.12 -26.10
C ASN A 512 6.90 23.60 -25.36
N LEU A 513 7.10 22.29 -25.30
CA LEU A 513 8.33 21.69 -24.79
C LEU A 513 9.53 22.21 -25.57
N SER A 514 10.57 22.61 -24.85
CA SER A 514 11.90 22.83 -25.39
C SER A 514 12.75 21.55 -25.29
N ASN A 515 13.86 21.50 -26.01
CA ASN A 515 14.78 20.36 -25.95
C ASN A 515 15.31 20.10 -24.53
N ASP A 516 15.54 21.15 -23.75
CA ASP A 516 16.03 21.07 -22.37
C ASP A 516 14.96 20.58 -21.38
N ASP A 517 13.68 20.61 -21.75
CA ASP A 517 12.60 20.12 -20.90
C ASP A 517 12.54 18.60 -20.82
N VAL A 518 13.20 17.88 -21.74
CA VAL A 518 13.17 16.42 -21.81
C VAL A 518 14.37 15.84 -21.07
N HIS A 519 14.11 15.17 -19.94
CA HIS A 519 15.15 14.55 -19.13
C HIS A 519 15.19 13.05 -19.35
N TYR A 520 16.40 12.49 -19.52
CA TYR A 520 16.63 11.06 -19.63
C TYR A 520 17.45 10.55 -18.45
N LEU A 521 16.96 9.50 -17.81
CA LEU A 521 17.72 8.69 -16.87
C LEU A 521 17.86 7.30 -17.47
N THR A 522 19.07 6.77 -17.60
CA THR A 522 19.31 5.44 -18.14
C THR A 522 20.04 4.57 -17.12
N TYR A 523 19.80 3.26 -17.21
CA TYR A 523 20.28 2.27 -16.26
C TYR A 523 20.87 1.08 -17.03
N ASN A 524 22.04 0.62 -16.62
CA ASN A 524 22.57 -0.68 -17.04
C ASN A 524 22.16 -1.70 -15.99
N THR A 525 21.03 -2.36 -16.23
CA THR A 525 20.36 -3.21 -15.25
C THR A 525 19.75 -4.43 -15.91
N ASN A 526 19.82 -5.58 -15.25
CA ASN A 526 19.12 -6.80 -15.65
C ASN A 526 17.84 -6.98 -14.81
N ARG A 527 17.15 -5.87 -14.54
CA ARG A 527 15.91 -5.83 -13.76
C ARG A 527 14.79 -5.36 -14.68
N GLU A 528 13.65 -6.01 -14.60
CA GLU A 528 12.43 -5.54 -15.25
C GLU A 528 11.74 -4.51 -14.36
N PHE A 529 11.48 -3.32 -14.90
CA PHE A 529 10.78 -2.25 -14.22
C PHE A 529 9.29 -2.36 -14.56
N GLU A 530 8.45 -2.33 -13.53
CA GLU A 530 7.00 -2.45 -13.70
C GLU A 530 6.31 -1.10 -13.54
N SER A 531 6.76 -0.30 -12.57
CA SER A 531 6.12 0.99 -12.30
C SER A 531 6.99 1.92 -11.46
N LEU A 532 6.71 3.22 -11.56
CA LEU A 532 7.31 4.27 -10.74
C LEU A 532 6.20 5.06 -10.05
N ALA A 533 6.37 5.32 -8.76
CA ALA A 533 5.50 6.20 -7.98
C ALA A 533 6.32 7.20 -7.17
N PHE A 534 5.68 8.26 -6.68
CA PHE A 534 6.35 9.31 -5.92
C PHE A 534 5.68 9.54 -4.57
N ASP A 535 6.49 9.75 -3.53
CA ASP A 535 5.98 10.28 -2.27
C ASP A 535 5.76 11.79 -2.33
N ASP A 536 5.20 12.35 -1.26
CA ASP A 536 4.89 13.79 -1.15
C ASP A 536 6.15 14.69 -1.13
N GLN A 537 7.35 14.11 -1.12
CA GLN A 537 8.62 14.82 -1.20
C GLN A 537 9.30 14.67 -2.57
N GLY A 538 8.67 13.96 -3.51
CA GLY A 538 9.19 13.74 -4.86
C GLY A 538 10.23 12.62 -4.96
N TYR A 539 10.44 11.82 -3.93
CA TYR A 539 11.28 10.62 -4.05
C TYR A 539 10.55 9.56 -4.87
N GLY A 540 11.21 9.06 -5.91
CA GLY A 540 10.74 7.95 -6.73
C GLY A 540 10.86 6.60 -5.99
N TYR A 541 9.84 5.78 -6.18
CA TYR A 541 9.71 4.40 -5.72
C TYR A 541 9.51 3.52 -6.95
N LEU A 542 10.49 2.68 -7.26
CA LEU A 542 10.53 1.88 -8.49
C LEU A 542 10.27 0.42 -8.16
N LEU A 543 9.26 -0.16 -8.79
CA LEU A 543 8.87 -1.57 -8.62
C LEU A 543 9.57 -2.43 -9.68
N THR A 544 10.10 -3.59 -9.26
CA THR A 544 10.68 -4.58 -10.17
C THR A 544 10.02 -5.96 -10.04
N LEU A 545 9.89 -6.70 -11.14
CA LEU A 545 9.08 -7.93 -11.24
C LEU A 545 9.76 -9.21 -10.71
N TRP A 546 10.73 -9.74 -11.47
CA TRP A 546 11.33 -11.08 -11.29
C TRP A 546 12.00 -11.29 -9.94
N LYS A 547 12.52 -10.18 -9.39
CA LYS A 547 12.82 -10.04 -7.98
C LYS A 547 11.87 -8.97 -7.46
N SER A 548 10.73 -9.40 -6.91
CA SER A 548 9.69 -8.49 -6.43
C SER A 548 10.25 -7.58 -5.34
N GLU A 549 10.56 -6.35 -5.71
CA GLU A 549 11.36 -5.44 -4.91
C GLU A 549 10.87 -4.03 -5.15
N LEU A 550 10.79 -3.28 -4.05
CA LEU A 550 10.53 -1.86 -4.07
C LEU A 550 11.85 -1.14 -3.85
N LEU A 551 12.31 -0.43 -4.87
CA LEU A 551 13.48 0.43 -4.79
C LEU A 551 13.06 1.87 -4.46
N HIS A 552 13.97 2.64 -3.88
CA HIS A 552 13.79 4.04 -3.51
C HIS A 552 14.96 4.88 -4.03
N SER A 553 14.63 6.00 -4.65
CA SER A 553 15.62 6.98 -5.11
C SER A 553 16.44 7.56 -3.96
N ASN A 554 17.70 7.88 -4.21
CA ASN A 554 18.60 8.52 -3.25
C ASN A 554 18.32 10.03 -3.07
N VAL A 555 17.68 10.65 -4.05
CA VAL A 555 17.29 12.07 -4.08
C VAL A 555 15.88 12.19 -4.68
N PRO A 556 15.13 13.28 -4.40
CA PRO A 556 13.92 13.59 -5.15
C PRO A 556 14.24 13.63 -6.65
N MET A 557 13.33 13.10 -7.47
CA MET A 557 13.51 13.09 -8.91
C MET A 557 13.03 14.41 -9.50
N ASP A 558 13.85 14.99 -10.38
CA ASP A 558 13.58 16.21 -11.13
C ASP A 558 13.19 15.95 -12.59
#